data_AF-A0A645IZ79-F1
#
_entry.id   AF-A0A645IZ79-F1
#
_cell.length_a   1.000
_cell.length_b   1.000
_cell.length_c   1.000
_cell.angle_alpha   90.00
_cell.angle_beta   90.00
_cell.angle_gamma   90.00
#
_symmetry.space_group_name_H-M   'P 1'
#
loop_
_entity.id
_entity.type
_entity.pdbx_description
1 polymer ?
#
loop_
_entity_poly.entity_id
_entity_poly.type
_entity_poly.pdbx_seq_one_letter_code
_entity_poly.pdbx_strand_id
1 'polypeptide(L)' 'MNPDVLELIGALRVELARLQLPEAEKASASEIIDAVEHQVQAEKPSKVAVKTLLSALPHAASIASIVSAIAALL' A
#
# COMPACT_ATOMS: atom_id res chain seq x y z
N MET A 1 -3.26 -0.48 16.81
CA MET A 1 -2.61 -0.39 15.49
C MET A 1 -1.59 -1.52 15.40
N ASN A 2 -1.56 -2.27 14.30
CA ASN A 2 -0.60 -3.36 14.12
C ASN A 2 0.71 -2.78 13.52
N PRO A 3 1.85 -2.76 14.26
CA PRO A 3 3.11 -2.22 13.76
C PRO A 3 3.60 -2.91 12.48
N ASP A 4 3.28 -4.19 12.32
CA ASP A 4 3.67 -4.99 11.15
C ASP A 4 3.04 -4.44 9.86
N VAL A 5 1.83 -3.86 9.94
CA VAL A 5 1.16 -3.25 8.79
C VAL A 5 1.88 -1.99 8.31
N LEU A 6 2.40 -1.17 9.23
CA LEU A 6 3.16 0.04 8.87
C LEU A 6 4.51 -0.31 8.26
N GLU A 7 5.17 -1.36 8.75
CA GLU A 7 6.42 -1.84 8.16
C GLU A 7 6.20 -2.32 6.71
N LEU A 8 5.11 -3.06 6.45
CA LEU A 8 4.74 -3.49 5.10
C LEU A 8 4.37 -2.32 4.18
N ILE A 9 3.75 -1.26 4.70
CA ILE A 9 3.51 -0.01 3.94
C ILE A 9 4.84 0.67 3.60
N GLY A 10 5.81 0.68 4.52
CA GLY A 10 7.18 1.10 4.24
C GLY A 10 7.80 0.29 3.10
N ALA A 11 7.67 -1.04 3.14
CA ALA A 11 8.15 -1.93 2.09
C ALA A 11 7.49 -1.65 0.72
N LEU A 12 6.19 -1.32 0.68
CA LEU A 12 5.50 -0.90 -0.54
C LEU A 12 6.16 0.33 -1.18
N ARG A 13 6.51 1.35 -0.38
CA ARG A 13 7.18 2.55 -0.89
C ARG A 13 8.55 2.23 -1.50
N VAL A 14 9.31 1.37 -0.83
CA VAL A 14 10.63 0.96 -1.33
C VAL A 14 10.51 0.14 -2.62
N GLU A 15 9.57 -0.80 -2.71
CA GLU A 15 9.28 -1.51 -3.96
C GLU A 15 8.84 -0.56 -5.07
N LEU A 16 7.89 0.35 -4.80
CA LEU A 16 7.40 1.30 -5.79
C LEU A 16 8.54 2.16 -6.35
N ALA A 17 9.45 2.64 -5.51
CA ALA A 17 10.61 3.42 -5.92
C ALA A 17 11.54 2.64 -6.87
N ARG A 18 11.68 1.32 -6.68
CA ARG A 18 12.51 0.44 -7.53
C ARG A 18 11.90 0.16 -8.90
N LEU A 19 10.58 0.19 -9.03
CA LEU A 19 9.92 -0.09 -10.31
C LEU A 19 10.30 0.97 -11.36
N GLN A 20 10.47 0.54 -12.60
CA GLN A 20 10.70 1.43 -13.75
C GLN A 20 9.34 1.79 -14.38
N LEU A 21 8.57 2.61 -13.67
CA LEU A 21 7.27 3.11 -14.12
C LEU A 21 7.38 4.56 -14.59
N PRO A 22 6.47 5.03 -15.46
CA PRO A 22 6.33 6.45 -15.76
C PRO A 22 6.13 7.27 -14.48
N GLU A 23 6.70 8.48 -14.44
CA GLU A 23 6.65 9.35 -13.25
C GLU A 23 5.21 9.59 -12.77
N ALA A 24 4.27 9.78 -13.70
CA ALA A 24 2.85 9.97 -13.39
C ALA A 24 2.24 8.75 -12.68
N GLU A 25 2.57 7.52 -13.12
CA GLU A 25 2.07 6.30 -12.47
C GLU A 25 2.70 6.11 -11.09
N LYS A 26 3.99 6.45 -10.92
CA LYS A 26 4.67 6.44 -9.62
C LYS A 26 4.06 7.45 -8.65
N ALA A 27 3.73 8.65 -9.12
CA ALA A 27 3.09 9.67 -8.31
C ALA A 27 1.71 9.21 -7.83
N SER A 28 0.85 8.73 -8.74
CA SER A 28 -0.46 8.19 -8.38
C SER A 28 -0.37 7.01 -7.42
N ALA A 29 0.57 6.09 -7.63
CA ALA A 29 0.79 4.97 -6.71
C ALA A 29 1.27 5.43 -5.33
N SER A 30 2.09 6.48 -5.26
CA SER A 30 2.56 7.05 -3.99
C SER A 30 1.40 7.66 -3.20
N GLU A 31 0.53 8.43 -3.86
CA GLU A 31 -0.68 8.99 -3.24
C GLU A 31 -1.61 7.89 -2.68
N ILE A 32 -1.74 6.77 -3.40
CA ILE A 32 -2.50 5.61 -2.92
C ILE A 32 -1.87 5.02 -1.66
N ILE A 33 -0.54 4.88 -1.61
CA ILE A 33 0.15 4.37 -0.42
C ILE A 33 -0.05 5.31 0.78
N ASP A 34 -0.01 6.62 0.57
CA ASP A 34 -0.26 7.62 1.62
C ASP A 34 -1.71 7.53 2.14
N ALA A 35 -2.69 7.35 1.24
CA ALA A 35 -4.08 7.13 1.62
C ALA A 35 -4.29 5.83 2.41
N VAL A 36 -3.58 4.76 2.04
CA VAL A 36 -3.58 3.50 2.80
C VAL A 36 -3.02 3.74 4.21
N GLU A 37 -1.88 4.42 4.33
CA GLU A 37 -1.28 4.73 5.63
C GLU A 37 -2.23 5.53 6.52
N HIS A 38 -2.81 6.61 6.00
CA HIS A 38 -3.79 7.40 6.72
C HIS A 38 -4.97 6.55 7.21
N GLN A 39 -5.45 5.64 6.37
CA GLN A 39 -6.60 4.81 6.72
C GLN A 39 -6.29 3.73 7.76
N VAL A 40 -5.08 3.15 7.76
CA VAL A 40 -4.67 2.19 8.81
C VAL A 40 -4.35 2.86 10.14
N GLN A 41 -3.99 4.15 10.13
CA GLN A 41 -3.71 4.95 11.33
C GLN A 41 -4.96 5.60 11.93
N ALA A 42 -6.08 5.64 11.20
CA ALA A 42 -7.35 6.14 11.72
C ALA A 42 -7.82 5.37 12.96
N GLU A 43 -8.57 6.02 13.85
CA GLU A 43 -9.11 5.38 15.08
C GLU A 43 -9.95 4.12 14.79
N LYS A 44 -10.61 4.10 13.62
CA LYS A 44 -11.40 2.96 13.12
C LYS A 44 -11.06 2.69 11.66
N PRO A 45 -9.99 1.92 11.38
CA PRO A 45 -9.59 1.59 10.03
C PRO A 45 -10.69 0.79 9.31
N SER A 46 -11.09 1.24 8.12
CA SER A 46 -11.97 0.42 7.27
C SER A 46 -11.14 -0.55 6.44
N LYS A 47 -11.22 -1.84 6.78
CA LYS A 47 -10.57 -2.93 6.02
C LYS A 47 -10.96 -2.91 4.54
N VAL A 48 -12.22 -2.58 4.24
CA VAL A 48 -12.72 -2.48 2.86
C VAL A 48 -12.02 -1.34 2.13
N ALA A 49 -11.96 -0.16 2.73
CA ALA A 49 -11.29 0.99 2.12
C ALA A 49 -9.80 0.71 1.86
N VAL A 50 -9.10 0.09 2.82
CA VAL A 50 -7.69 -0.28 2.64
C VAL A 50 -7.51 -1.28 1.50
N LYS A 51 -8.33 -2.33 1.43
CA LYS A 51 -8.27 -3.32 0.34
C LYS A 51 -8.57 -2.69 -1.03
N THR A 52 -9.54 -1.79 -1.10
CA THR A 52 -9.86 -1.06 -2.34
C THR A 52 -8.68 -0.19 -2.78
N LEU A 53 -8.08 0.57 -1.87
CA LEU A 53 -6.91 1.40 -2.18
C LEU A 53 -5.72 0.52 -2.64
N LEU A 54 -5.41 -0.55 -1.92
CA LEU A 54 -4.32 -1.47 -2.30
C LEU A 54 -4.53 -2.11 -3.68
N SER A 55 -5.78 -2.36 -4.09
CA SER A 55 -6.10 -2.92 -5.42
C SER A 55 -5.84 -1.94 -6.57
N ALA A 56 -5.69 -0.65 -6.29
CA ALA A 56 -5.37 0.37 -7.28
C ALA A 56 -3.86 0.53 -7.53
N LEU A 57 -3.01 -0.19 -6.77
CA LEU A 57 -1.57 -0.16 -6.97
C LEU A 57 -1.16 -0.85 -8.28
N PRO A 58 0.00 -0.47 -8.86
CA PRO A 58 0.53 -1.12 -10.05
C PRO A 58 0.71 -2.63 -9.87
N HIS A 59 0.37 -3.40 -10.90
CA HIS A 59 0.49 -4.86 -10.89
C HIS A 59 1.94 -5.28 -11.11
N ALA A 60 2.74 -5.24 -10.05
CA ALA A 60 4.07 -5.84 -9.99
C ALA A 60 4.07 -7.00 -8.99
N ALA A 61 4.79 -8.08 -9.29
CA ALA A 61 4.81 -9.27 -8.44
C ALA A 61 5.23 -8.97 -6.99
N SER A 62 6.25 -8.11 -6.81
CA SER A 62 6.72 -7.70 -5.48
C SER A 62 5.66 -6.89 -4.71
N ILE A 63 4.97 -5.96 -5.39
CA ILE A 63 3.85 -5.20 -4.84
C ILE A 63 2.70 -6.11 -4.44
N ALA A 64 2.30 -7.04 -5.32
CA ALA A 64 1.17 -7.96 -5.07
C ALA A 64 1.40 -8.85 -3.84
N SER A 65 2.63 -9.31 -3.61
CA SER A 65 2.99 -10.07 -2.41
C SER A 65 2.85 -9.25 -1.14
N ILE A 66 3.32 -7.99 -1.14
CA ILE A 66 3.20 -7.11 0.03
C ILE A 66 1.74 -6.72 0.29
N VAL A 67 0.99 -6.40 -0.76
CA VAL A 67 -0.47 -6.13 -0.68
C VAL A 67 -1.20 -7.31 -0.01
N SER A 68 -0.87 -8.53 -0.42
CA SER A 68 -1.48 -9.74 0.15
C SER A 68 -1.13 -9.92 1.63
N ALA A 69 0.12 -9.64 2.01
CA ALA A 69 0.55 -9.67 3.41
C ALA A 69 -0.19 -8.63 4.27
N ILE A 70 -0.34 -7.39 3.78
CA ILE A 70 -1.13 -6.35 4.46
C ILE A 70 -2.58 -6.81 4.62
N ALA A 71 -3.20 -7.32 3.54
CA ALA A 71 -4.59 -7.77 3.56
C ALA A 71 -4.86 -8.92 4.55
N ALA A 72 -3.85 -9.75 4.86
CA ALA A 72 -3.94 -10.84 5.82
C ALA A 72 -3.85 -10.36 7.29
N LEU A 73 -3.19 -9.23 7.54
CA LEU A 73 -3.01 -8.64 8.86
C LEU A 73 -4.14 -7.67 9.27
N LEU A 74 -5.04 -7.35 8.32
CA LEU A 74 -6.14 -6.41 8.52
C LEU A 74 -7.39 -7.06 9.11
#